data_AF-A0A971MKD8-F1
#
_entry.id   AF-A0A971MKD8-F1
#
_cell.length_a   1.000
_cell.length_b   1.000
_cell.length_c   1.000
_cell.angle_alpha   90.00
_cell.angle_beta   90.00
_cell.angle_gamma   90.00
#
_symmetry.space_group_name_H-M   'P 1'
#
loop_
_entity.id
_entity.type
_entity.pdbx_description
1 polymer ?
#
loop_
_entity_poly.entity_id
_entity_poly.type
_entity_poly.pdbx_seq_one_letter_code
_entity_poly.pdbx_strand_id
1 'polypeptide(L)'
;MKRLLAVVICLLLAVSMVGCGSSETAQQPEKSQSADEAGVPAASGDRQALICDNYEAFNNAKHAYENHIMDASEDHEVVSIHRSQVIVLGNTIFHYLLPLSLLGQSVNITGNFDVNMEKSMLEQGWADNVSLVDNGDGSYQITGEKDGDKWKLDVAYDAATDSLRLVGYENDKLGLVFEYCKLGKGYAAQYYFEDVTRYEQAQPVYEWCNYRLVFAGNNGSSARFEGVESEPASIFKNPPDPDTWISGATQWLTVKDGSFTGKLSGTEF
;
A
#
# COMPACT_ATOMS: atom_id res chain seq x y z
N MET A 1 12.59 15.71 -33.30
CA MET A 1 12.23 14.72 -32.26
C MET A 1 11.10 13.77 -32.67
N LYS A 2 9.95 14.23 -33.21
CA LYS A 2 8.85 13.33 -33.64
C LYS A 2 9.22 12.27 -34.69
N ARG A 3 10.14 12.59 -35.61
CA ARG A 3 10.60 11.63 -36.65
C ARG A 3 11.62 10.60 -36.15
N LEU A 4 12.31 10.88 -35.03
CA LEU A 4 13.25 9.93 -34.43
C LEU A 4 12.50 8.88 -33.58
N LEU A 5 11.44 9.32 -32.89
CA LEU A 5 10.58 8.47 -32.08
C LEU A 5 9.85 7.41 -32.94
N ALA A 6 9.38 7.78 -34.13
CA ALA A 6 8.70 6.86 -35.05
C ALA A 6 9.62 5.74 -35.55
N VAL A 7 10.91 6.05 -35.79
CA VAL A 7 11.89 5.07 -36.28
C VAL A 7 12.23 4.04 -35.19
N VAL A 8 12.35 4.49 -33.93
CA VAL A 8 12.62 3.60 -32.78
C VAL A 8 11.44 2.66 -32.51
N ILE A 9 10.20 3.15 -32.64
CA ILE A 9 9.00 2.32 -32.46
C ILE A 9 8.86 1.28 -33.58
N CYS A 10 9.18 1.62 -34.83
CA CYS A 10 9.19 0.65 -35.94
C CYS A 10 10.28 -0.41 -35.80
N LEU A 11 11.43 -0.08 -35.22
CA LEU A 11 12.51 -1.04 -34.96
C LEU A 11 12.15 -2.04 -33.86
N LEU A 12 11.44 -1.60 -32.80
CA LEU A 12 10.99 -2.48 -31.72
C LEU A 12 9.92 -3.48 -32.17
N LEU A 13 9.01 -3.07 -33.07
CA LEU A 13 7.97 -3.94 -33.64
C LEU A 13 8.49 -5.00 -34.62
N ALA A 14 9.67 -4.78 -35.21
CA ALA A 14 10.29 -5.75 -36.12
C ALA A 14 10.97 -6.92 -35.39
N VAL A 15 11.33 -6.75 -34.12
CA VAL A 15 12.00 -7.79 -33.30
C VAL A 15 10.99 -8.77 -32.70
N SER A 16 9.71 -8.41 -32.59
CA SER A 16 8.66 -9.26 -32.01
C SER A 16 8.04 -10.29 -32.97
N MET A 17 8.51 -10.39 -34.23
CA MET A 17 7.95 -11.30 -35.24
C MET A 17 8.85 -12.49 -35.61
N VAL A 18 9.93 -12.76 -34.87
CA VAL A 18 10.73 -13.99 -35.02
C VAL A 18 10.65 -14.80 -33.74
N GLY A 19 9.58 -15.59 -33.60
CA GLY A 19 9.36 -16.37 -32.38
C GLY A 19 8.17 -17.30 -32.36
N CYS A 20 7.76 -17.86 -33.50
CA CYS A 20 6.87 -19.03 -33.54
C CYS A 20 7.12 -19.83 -34.83
N GLY A 21 7.66 -21.04 -34.68
CA GLY A 21 7.75 -22.06 -35.73
C GLY A 21 7.80 -23.43 -35.06
N SER A 22 6.73 -24.21 -35.16
CA SER A 22 6.52 -25.51 -34.54
C SER A 22 7.08 -26.68 -35.36
N SER A 23 7.48 -27.79 -34.71
CA SER A 23 6.90 -29.14 -34.93
C SER A 23 7.60 -30.26 -34.12
N GLU A 24 6.78 -30.99 -33.34
CA GLU A 24 6.76 -32.44 -33.07
C GLU A 24 7.98 -33.24 -32.53
N THR A 25 7.78 -33.71 -31.28
CA THR A 25 8.02 -35.04 -30.66
C THR A 25 9.33 -35.80 -30.90
N ALA A 26 10.15 -35.93 -29.84
CA ALA A 26 10.64 -37.23 -29.35
C ALA A 26 11.37 -37.12 -27.99
N GLN A 27 10.98 -38.03 -27.08
CA GLN A 27 11.76 -38.63 -25.99
C GLN A 27 12.28 -37.77 -24.83
N GLN A 28 11.65 -37.99 -23.68
CA GLN A 28 12.22 -37.83 -22.35
C GLN A 28 13.37 -38.85 -22.14
N PRO A 29 14.50 -38.40 -21.58
CA PRO A 29 15.24 -39.22 -20.63
C PRO A 29 15.35 -38.52 -19.26
N GLU A 30 15.47 -39.37 -18.25
CA GLU A 30 15.52 -39.04 -16.84
C GLU A 30 16.69 -38.14 -16.43
N LYS A 31 16.39 -37.23 -15.50
CA LYS A 31 17.11 -36.93 -14.25
C LYS A 31 18.64 -37.01 -14.32
N SER A 32 19.29 -35.84 -14.32
CA SER A 32 20.65 -35.64 -13.81
C SER A 32 20.79 -34.21 -13.26
N GLN A 33 21.42 -34.13 -12.09
CA GLN A 33 21.69 -32.95 -11.29
C GLN A 33 22.66 -31.94 -11.97
N SER A 34 22.74 -30.76 -11.35
CA SER A 34 23.71 -29.64 -11.48
C SER A 34 23.11 -28.45 -12.25
N ALA A 35 23.28 -27.18 -11.86
CA ALA A 35 24.21 -26.55 -10.94
C ALA A 35 23.67 -25.19 -10.45
N ASP A 36 24.09 -24.80 -9.25
CA ASP A 36 24.26 -23.43 -8.75
C ASP A 36 23.39 -22.33 -9.37
N GLU A 37 22.23 -22.08 -8.76
CA GLU A 37 21.77 -20.69 -8.66
C GLU A 37 22.58 -20.04 -7.54
N ALA A 38 23.39 -19.07 -7.96
CA ALA A 38 24.22 -18.22 -7.12
C ALA A 38 23.48 -17.82 -5.86
N GLY A 39 24.07 -18.18 -4.71
CA GLY A 39 23.55 -17.85 -3.41
C GLY A 39 23.27 -16.36 -3.31
N VAL A 40 21.98 -16.02 -3.20
CA VAL A 40 21.57 -14.85 -2.45
C VAL A 40 22.17 -15.05 -1.06
N PRO A 41 23.02 -14.15 -0.55
CA PRO A 41 23.49 -14.27 0.82
C PRO A 41 22.24 -14.28 1.69
N ALA A 42 22.01 -15.41 2.38
CA ALA A 42 21.09 -15.43 3.49
C ALA A 42 21.60 -14.35 4.47
N ALA A 43 20.84 -13.26 4.60
CA ALA A 43 21.08 -12.27 5.64
C ALA A 43 20.72 -12.92 6.98
N SER A 44 21.63 -13.75 7.49
CA SER A 44 21.58 -14.28 8.84
C SER A 44 22.39 -13.37 9.75
N GLY A 45 21.66 -12.58 10.54
CA GLY A 45 22.18 -11.75 11.63
C GLY A 45 21.29 -10.55 11.85
N ASP A 46 20.47 -10.58 12.91
CA ASP A 46 19.69 -9.49 13.51
C ASP A 46 19.60 -8.20 12.68
N ARG A 47 18.98 -8.30 11.51
CA ARG A 47 18.73 -7.14 10.68
C ARG A 47 17.62 -6.36 11.38
N GLN A 48 17.92 -5.15 11.84
CA GLN A 48 16.92 -4.26 12.41
C GLN A 48 15.77 -4.11 11.42
N ALA A 49 14.52 -4.28 11.90
CA ALA A 49 13.34 -4.23 11.05
C ALA A 49 13.27 -2.85 10.35
N LEU A 50 13.25 -2.86 9.02
CA LEU A 50 13.27 -1.64 8.19
C LEU A 50 11.84 -1.21 7.85
N ILE A 51 11.61 0.11 7.76
CA ILE A 51 10.29 0.65 7.36
C ILE A 51 9.90 0.13 5.97
N CYS A 52 10.80 0.21 4.99
CA CYS A 52 10.52 -0.25 3.63
C CYS A 52 10.10 -1.72 3.56
N ASP A 53 10.84 -2.62 4.21
CA ASP A 53 10.54 -4.06 4.20
C ASP A 53 9.21 -4.39 4.89
N ASN A 54 8.90 -3.74 6.03
CA ASN A 54 7.69 -4.03 6.80
C ASN A 54 6.45 -3.38 6.19
N TYR A 55 6.59 -2.16 5.66
CA TYR A 55 5.53 -1.54 4.87
C TYR A 55 5.22 -2.34 3.60
N GLU A 56 6.25 -2.87 2.91
CA GLU A 56 6.06 -3.79 1.78
C GLU A 56 5.33 -5.06 2.22
N ALA A 57 5.70 -5.67 3.34
CA ALA A 57 5.03 -6.85 3.88
C ALA A 57 3.55 -6.60 4.23
N PHE A 58 3.23 -5.45 4.84
CA PHE A 58 1.86 -5.00 5.07
C PHE A 58 1.11 -4.82 3.74
N ASN A 59 1.69 -4.09 2.80
CA ASN A 59 1.06 -3.75 1.53
C ASN A 59 0.80 -5.00 0.67
N ASN A 60 1.71 -5.96 0.66
CA ASN A 60 1.54 -7.25 -0.02
C ASN A 60 0.42 -8.08 0.61
N ALA A 61 0.34 -8.11 1.94
CA ALA A 61 -0.74 -8.81 2.65
C ALA A 61 -2.11 -8.15 2.39
N LYS A 62 -2.17 -6.81 2.41
CA LYS A 62 -3.38 -6.05 2.07
C LYS A 62 -3.83 -6.32 0.63
N HIS A 63 -2.92 -6.26 -0.34
CA HIS A 63 -3.25 -6.55 -1.74
C HIS A 63 -3.77 -7.97 -1.93
N ALA A 64 -3.16 -8.98 -1.27
CA ALA A 64 -3.65 -10.35 -1.35
C ALA A 64 -5.08 -10.48 -0.79
N TYR A 65 -5.36 -9.84 0.34
CA TYR A 65 -6.70 -9.77 0.94
C TYR A 65 -7.73 -9.07 0.02
N GLU A 66 -7.38 -7.92 -0.54
CA GLU A 66 -8.27 -7.15 -1.43
C GLU A 66 -8.52 -7.85 -2.76
N ASN A 67 -7.51 -8.52 -3.33
CA ASN A 67 -7.67 -9.37 -4.50
C ASN A 67 -8.61 -10.55 -4.20
N HIS A 68 -8.49 -11.17 -3.02
CA HIS A 68 -9.44 -12.22 -2.63
C HIS A 68 -10.88 -11.72 -2.55
N ILE A 69 -11.11 -10.51 -1.99
CA ILE A 69 -12.46 -9.90 -1.99
C ILE A 69 -12.96 -9.73 -3.43
N MET A 70 -12.12 -9.22 -4.33
CA MET A 70 -12.47 -9.03 -5.72
C MET A 70 -12.90 -10.35 -6.37
N ASP A 71 -12.05 -11.38 -6.28
CA ASP A 71 -12.28 -12.69 -6.90
C ASP A 71 -13.51 -13.39 -6.29
N ALA A 72 -13.66 -13.37 -4.97
CA ALA A 72 -14.79 -14.01 -4.29
C ALA A 72 -16.12 -13.26 -4.54
N SER A 73 -16.06 -11.97 -4.89
CA SER A 73 -17.26 -11.16 -5.08
C SER A 73 -17.92 -11.31 -6.44
N GLU A 74 -17.34 -12.03 -7.42
CA GLU A 74 -17.85 -12.09 -8.80
C GLU A 74 -19.35 -12.40 -8.88
N ASP A 75 -19.84 -13.35 -8.08
CA ASP A 75 -21.25 -13.76 -8.04
C ASP A 75 -22.08 -13.04 -6.96
N HIS A 76 -21.47 -12.13 -6.20
CA HIS A 76 -22.14 -11.39 -5.12
C HIS A 76 -22.49 -9.96 -5.58
N GLU A 77 -23.69 -9.76 -6.13
CA GLU A 77 -24.16 -8.50 -6.74
C GLU A 77 -23.81 -7.23 -5.95
N VAL A 78 -24.11 -7.20 -4.64
CA VAL A 78 -23.85 -6.01 -3.82
C VAL A 78 -22.34 -5.73 -3.68
N VAL A 79 -21.53 -6.74 -3.34
CA VAL A 79 -20.09 -6.58 -3.14
C VAL A 79 -19.37 -6.33 -4.47
N SER A 80 -19.77 -7.00 -5.55
CA SER A 80 -19.16 -6.85 -6.87
C SER A 80 -19.30 -5.43 -7.43
N ILE A 81 -20.39 -4.74 -7.08
CA ILE A 81 -20.65 -3.37 -7.52
C ILE A 81 -20.06 -2.35 -6.53
N HIS A 82 -20.17 -2.59 -5.23
CA HIS A 82 -19.97 -1.56 -4.21
C HIS A 82 -18.72 -1.71 -3.33
N ARG A 83 -17.88 -2.76 -3.49
CA ARG A 83 -16.67 -2.96 -2.66
C ARG A 83 -15.70 -1.78 -2.65
N SER A 84 -15.67 -0.96 -3.71
CA SER A 84 -14.82 0.24 -3.78
C SER A 84 -15.15 1.28 -2.72
N GLN A 85 -16.31 1.19 -2.06
CA GLN A 85 -16.68 2.07 -0.95
C GLN A 85 -15.91 1.77 0.34
N VAL A 86 -15.27 0.62 0.46
CA VAL A 86 -14.51 0.22 1.66
C VAL A 86 -13.07 -0.21 1.35
N ILE A 87 -12.70 -0.29 0.07
CA ILE A 87 -11.33 -0.54 -0.39
C ILE A 87 -10.67 0.81 -0.68
N VAL A 88 -9.55 1.09 -0.01
CA VAL A 88 -8.79 2.31 -0.23
C VAL A 88 -8.02 2.21 -1.54
N LEU A 89 -8.50 2.94 -2.55
CA LEU A 89 -7.85 3.01 -3.86
C LEU A 89 -6.68 4.00 -3.80
N GLY A 90 -5.48 3.48 -4.07
CA GLY A 90 -4.22 4.16 -3.75
C GLY A 90 -3.99 5.50 -4.43
N ASN A 91 -4.63 5.84 -5.57
CA ASN A 91 -4.22 7.00 -6.38
C ASN A 91 -4.28 8.35 -5.64
N THR A 92 -5.28 8.56 -4.77
CA THR A 92 -5.44 9.83 -4.04
C THR A 92 -4.41 10.00 -2.92
N ILE A 93 -3.97 8.90 -2.32
CA ILE A 93 -3.08 8.90 -1.16
C ILE A 93 -1.67 8.41 -1.47
N PHE A 94 -1.42 7.94 -2.70
CA PHE A 94 -0.19 7.29 -3.12
C PHE A 94 1.03 8.17 -2.87
N HIS A 95 0.91 9.47 -3.15
CA HIS A 95 2.02 10.39 -3.00
C HIS A 95 2.47 10.53 -1.53
N TYR A 96 1.55 10.42 -0.58
CA TYR A 96 1.89 10.41 0.85
C TYR A 96 2.58 9.12 1.28
N LEU A 97 2.17 7.98 0.71
CA LEU A 97 2.65 6.66 1.13
C LEU A 97 3.96 6.23 0.47
N LEU A 98 4.29 6.78 -0.70
CA LEU A 98 5.45 6.38 -1.50
C LEU A 98 6.79 6.42 -0.71
N PRO A 99 7.07 7.44 0.12
CA PRO A 99 8.31 7.46 0.91
C PRO A 99 8.49 6.27 1.85
N LEU A 100 7.42 5.62 2.29
CA LEU A 100 7.50 4.44 3.15
C LEU A 100 8.19 3.26 2.44
N SER A 101 8.10 3.16 1.11
CA SER A 101 8.82 2.14 0.33
C SER A 101 10.31 2.45 0.13
N LEU A 102 10.72 3.69 0.40
CA LEU A 102 12.09 4.16 0.22
C LEU A 102 12.86 4.19 1.55
N LEU A 103 12.22 4.59 2.66
CA LEU A 103 12.86 4.71 3.96
C LEU A 103 13.48 3.38 4.44
N GLY A 104 14.81 3.33 4.46
CA GLY A 104 15.61 2.18 4.89
C GLY A 104 16.25 1.41 3.74
N GLN A 105 16.01 1.79 2.48
CA GLN A 105 16.61 1.14 1.32
C GLN A 105 18.13 1.27 1.26
N SER A 106 18.73 2.29 1.87
CA SER A 106 20.18 2.40 1.97
C SER A 106 20.77 1.19 2.72
N VAL A 107 20.06 0.67 3.73
CA VAL A 107 20.46 -0.53 4.47
C VAL A 107 20.37 -1.76 3.56
N ASN A 108 19.32 -1.86 2.74
CA ASN A 108 19.17 -2.92 1.72
C ASN A 108 20.33 -2.94 0.73
N ILE A 109 20.81 -1.77 0.31
CA ILE A 109 21.82 -1.67 -0.75
C ILE A 109 23.26 -1.70 -0.21
N THR A 110 23.51 -1.06 0.93
CA THR A 110 24.87 -0.83 1.46
C THR A 110 25.15 -1.52 2.79
N GLY A 111 24.12 -2.08 3.43
CA GLY A 111 24.20 -2.66 4.78
C GLY A 111 24.12 -1.65 5.92
N ASN A 112 24.10 -0.33 5.64
CA ASN A 112 24.03 0.71 6.66
C ASN A 112 23.01 1.80 6.31
N PHE A 113 22.49 2.47 7.33
CA PHE A 113 21.62 3.63 7.11
C PHE A 113 22.47 4.82 6.64
N ASP A 114 22.11 5.43 5.51
CA ASP A 114 22.77 6.59 4.94
C ASP A 114 21.71 7.62 4.53
N VAL A 115 21.58 8.66 5.35
CA VAL A 115 20.60 9.73 5.16
C VAL A 115 20.74 10.44 3.81
N ASN A 116 21.95 10.53 3.23
CA ASN A 116 22.14 11.20 1.94
C ASN A 116 21.67 10.31 0.79
N MET A 117 21.86 9.00 0.91
CA MET A 117 21.34 8.03 -0.04
C MET A 117 19.81 7.99 -0.02
N GLU A 118 19.21 7.95 1.18
CA GLU A 118 17.75 8.02 1.36
C GLU A 118 17.16 9.30 0.74
N LYS A 119 17.76 10.46 1.03
CA LYS A 119 17.39 11.74 0.41
C LYS A 119 17.46 11.67 -1.11
N SER A 120 18.56 11.13 -1.66
CA SER A 120 18.71 11.03 -3.12
C SER A 120 17.64 10.15 -3.77
N MET A 121 17.21 9.07 -3.11
CA MET A 121 16.11 8.23 -3.60
C MET A 121 14.76 8.96 -3.53
N LEU A 122 14.51 9.66 -2.42
CA LEU A 122 13.32 10.49 -2.25
C LEU A 122 13.28 11.62 -3.29
N GLU A 123 14.41 12.25 -3.61
CA GLU A 123 14.50 13.26 -4.66
C GLU A 123 14.20 12.71 -6.05
N GLN A 124 14.65 11.49 -6.33
CA GLN A 124 14.42 10.85 -7.62
C GLN A 124 12.98 10.31 -7.79
N GLY A 125 12.37 9.86 -6.69
CA GLY A 125 11.10 9.12 -6.74
C GLY A 125 9.87 9.87 -6.23
N TRP A 126 10.05 10.86 -5.35
CA TRP A 126 8.95 11.47 -4.61
C TRP A 126 8.78 12.96 -4.94
N ALA A 127 9.70 13.81 -4.49
CA ALA A 127 9.59 15.27 -4.54
C ALA A 127 10.98 15.93 -4.70
N ASP A 128 11.05 17.17 -5.15
CA ASP A 128 12.28 17.97 -5.20
C ASP A 128 12.65 18.54 -3.82
N ASN A 129 13.87 19.07 -3.68
CA ASN A 129 14.34 19.81 -2.49
C ASN A 129 14.13 19.03 -1.17
N VAL A 130 14.43 17.73 -1.16
CA VAL A 130 14.07 16.87 -0.03
C VAL A 130 14.94 17.16 1.19
N SER A 131 14.28 17.34 2.33
CA SER A 131 14.90 17.18 3.63
C SER A 131 14.37 15.92 4.30
N LEU A 132 15.27 15.23 4.98
CA LEU A 132 15.00 14.03 5.77
C LEU A 132 15.75 14.18 7.08
N VAL A 133 15.01 14.07 8.18
CA VAL A 133 15.52 14.09 9.55
C VAL A 133 15.16 12.75 10.19
N ASP A 134 16.18 12.04 10.68
CA ASP A 134 16.03 10.86 11.55
C ASP A 134 16.16 11.34 13.00
N ASN A 135 15.12 11.11 13.81
CA ASN A 135 15.11 11.55 15.21
C ASN A 135 15.79 10.54 16.16
N GLY A 136 16.24 9.39 15.65
CA GLY A 136 16.96 8.36 16.41
C GLY A 136 16.08 7.46 17.29
N ASP A 137 14.75 7.62 17.23
CA ASP A 137 13.76 6.86 18.00
C ASP A 137 12.78 6.05 17.13
N GLY A 138 13.12 5.87 15.85
CA GLY A 138 12.25 5.26 14.85
C GLY A 138 11.25 6.24 14.21
N SER A 139 11.36 7.54 14.51
CA SER A 139 10.60 8.58 13.84
C SER A 139 11.45 9.40 12.85
N TYR A 140 10.79 9.83 11.77
CA TYR A 140 11.37 10.60 10.69
C TYR A 140 10.49 11.79 10.36
N GLN A 141 11.12 12.90 9.97
CA GLN A 141 10.43 14.00 9.30
C GLN A 141 10.99 14.15 7.89
N ILE A 142 10.09 14.15 6.91
CA ILE A 142 10.41 14.31 5.50
C ILE A 142 9.70 15.56 4.99
N THR A 143 10.40 16.39 4.25
CA THR A 143 9.80 17.51 3.51
C THR A 143 10.29 17.49 2.08
N GLY A 144 9.46 17.97 1.15
CA GLY A 144 9.85 18.15 -0.25
C GLY A 144 8.88 19.08 -0.96
N GLU A 145 9.20 19.41 -2.20
CA GLU A 145 8.40 20.27 -3.07
C GLU A 145 8.05 19.51 -4.35
N LYS A 146 6.80 19.58 -4.79
CA LYS A 146 6.37 18.94 -6.04
C LYS A 146 5.27 19.75 -6.69
N ASP A 147 5.43 20.05 -7.98
CA ASP A 147 4.46 20.81 -8.77
C ASP A 147 4.07 22.18 -8.18
N GLY A 148 4.96 22.76 -7.35
CA GLY A 148 4.75 24.03 -6.64
C GLY A 148 4.16 23.88 -5.23
N ASP A 149 3.72 22.67 -4.86
CA ASP A 149 3.19 22.36 -3.54
C ASP A 149 4.28 21.90 -2.58
N LYS A 150 4.11 22.25 -1.31
CA LYS A 150 5.02 21.84 -0.22
C LYS A 150 4.44 20.63 0.49
N TRP A 151 5.26 19.60 0.63
CA TRP A 151 4.89 18.33 1.25
C TRP A 151 5.67 18.14 2.54
N LYS A 152 4.98 17.63 3.57
CA LYS A 152 5.58 17.23 4.84
C LYS A 152 5.00 15.90 5.30
N LEU A 153 5.86 14.97 5.69
CA LEU A 153 5.48 13.70 6.29
C LEU A 153 6.16 13.57 7.65
N ASP A 154 5.36 13.32 8.68
CA ASP A 154 5.85 12.88 9.98
C ASP A 154 5.58 11.36 10.09
N VAL A 155 6.65 10.56 10.15
CA VAL A 155 6.58 9.10 10.19
C VAL A 155 7.07 8.61 11.54
N ALA A 156 6.37 7.66 12.15
CA ALA A 156 6.81 6.95 13.34
C ALA A 156 6.66 5.44 13.10
N TYR A 157 7.72 4.69 13.36
CA TYR A 157 7.74 3.24 13.22
C TYR A 157 8.24 2.57 14.49
N ASP A 158 7.60 1.47 14.87
CA ASP A 158 7.97 0.65 16.01
C ASP A 158 8.23 -0.78 15.56
N ALA A 159 9.51 -1.15 15.51
CA ALA A 159 9.95 -2.48 15.10
C ALA A 159 9.48 -3.60 16.04
N ALA A 160 9.26 -3.30 17.33
CA ALA A 160 8.88 -4.31 18.32
C ALA A 160 7.44 -4.81 18.13
N THR A 161 6.55 -3.91 17.71
CA THR A 161 5.14 -4.19 17.44
C THR A 161 4.80 -4.27 15.96
N ASP A 162 5.75 -3.98 15.06
CA ASP A 162 5.53 -3.78 13.63
C ASP A 162 4.29 -2.90 13.41
N SER A 163 4.41 -1.67 13.92
CA SER A 163 3.38 -0.64 13.78
C SER A 163 3.98 0.63 13.21
N LEU A 164 3.18 1.31 12.40
CA LEU A 164 3.57 2.53 11.70
C LEU A 164 2.47 3.56 11.81
N ARG A 165 2.87 4.82 11.96
CA ARG A 165 2.03 5.99 11.79
C ARG A 165 2.70 6.96 10.83
N LEU A 166 1.94 7.45 9.87
CA LEU A 166 2.31 8.53 8.96
C LEU A 166 1.25 9.62 9.05
N VAL A 167 1.69 10.86 9.25
CA VAL A 167 0.86 12.05 9.13
C VAL A 167 1.41 12.91 8.00
N GLY A 168 0.59 13.13 6.99
CA GLY A 168 0.96 13.81 5.76
C GLY A 168 0.25 15.15 5.60
N TYR A 169 1.02 16.15 5.18
CA TYR A 169 0.55 17.50 4.94
C TYR A 169 0.93 17.97 3.53
N GLU A 170 0.01 18.71 2.92
CA GLU A 170 0.18 19.43 1.67
C GLU A 170 -0.09 20.92 1.95
N ASN A 171 0.88 21.78 1.68
CA ASN A 171 0.79 23.23 1.93
C ASN A 171 0.32 23.56 3.36
N ASP A 172 0.93 22.89 4.35
CA ASP A 172 0.63 22.97 5.79
C ASP A 172 -0.81 22.54 6.19
N LYS A 173 -1.58 21.94 5.28
CA LYS A 173 -2.89 21.35 5.56
C LYS A 173 -2.77 19.85 5.69
N LEU A 174 -3.44 19.27 6.69
CA LEU A 174 -3.53 17.82 6.84
C LEU A 174 -4.18 17.23 5.59
N GLY A 175 -3.51 16.26 4.97
CA GLY A 175 -4.04 15.52 3.83
C GLY A 175 -4.26 14.03 4.11
N LEU A 176 -3.46 13.43 4.99
CA LEU A 176 -3.59 12.02 5.34
C LEU A 176 -3.10 11.73 6.76
N VAL A 177 -3.84 10.92 7.51
CA VAL A 177 -3.28 10.08 8.56
C VAL A 177 -3.38 8.62 8.12
N PHE A 178 -2.27 7.92 8.09
CA PHE A 178 -2.19 6.50 7.78
C PHE A 178 -1.53 5.76 8.93
N GLU A 179 -2.13 4.66 9.34
CA GLU A 179 -1.54 3.77 10.33
C GLU A 179 -1.77 2.32 9.98
N TYR A 180 -0.81 1.47 10.37
CA TYR A 180 -1.01 0.03 10.45
C TYR A 180 -0.36 -0.54 11.70
N CYS A 181 -0.85 -1.69 12.15
CA CYS A 181 -0.22 -2.49 13.18
C CYS A 181 -0.36 -3.98 12.85
N LYS A 182 0.70 -4.75 13.12
CA LYS A 182 0.64 -6.21 13.07
C LYS A 182 -0.34 -6.76 14.09
N LEU A 183 -1.16 -7.73 13.68
CA LEU A 183 -2.09 -8.43 14.55
C LEU A 183 -2.04 -9.93 14.27
N GLY A 184 -1.30 -10.67 15.09
CA GLY A 184 -1.08 -12.10 14.90
C GLY A 184 -0.48 -12.42 13.53
N LYS A 185 -1.25 -13.11 12.68
CA LYS A 185 -0.85 -13.44 11.29
C LYS A 185 -1.26 -12.40 10.25
N GLY A 186 -1.88 -11.30 10.68
CA GLY A 186 -2.49 -10.30 9.83
C GLY A 186 -2.17 -8.89 10.28
N TYR A 187 -3.03 -7.95 9.91
CA TYR A 187 -2.86 -6.53 10.21
C TYR A 187 -4.20 -5.87 10.51
N ALA A 188 -4.15 -4.78 11.28
CA ALA A 188 -5.17 -3.75 11.26
C ALA A 188 -4.56 -2.47 10.70
N ALA A 189 -5.36 -1.69 9.99
CA ALA A 189 -4.95 -0.43 9.40
C ALA A 189 -6.08 0.60 9.44
N GLN A 190 -5.69 1.87 9.42
CA GLN A 190 -6.62 2.96 9.17
C GLN A 190 -6.04 4.05 8.26
N TYR A 191 -6.93 4.66 7.50
CA TYR A 191 -6.65 5.80 6.63
C TYR A 191 -7.66 6.89 6.94
N TYR A 192 -7.21 8.11 7.21
CA TYR A 192 -8.06 9.25 7.48
C TYR A 192 -7.69 10.39 6.52
N PHE A 193 -8.59 10.67 5.58
CA PHE A 193 -8.41 11.67 4.51
C PHE A 193 -9.78 12.12 3.98
N GLU A 194 -9.82 13.26 3.27
CA GLU A 194 -11.03 13.70 2.57
C GLU A 194 -11.30 12.84 1.33
N ASP A 195 -12.52 12.34 1.20
CA ASP A 195 -12.93 11.53 0.06
C ASP A 195 -14.39 11.80 -0.32
N VAL A 196 -14.78 11.41 -1.53
CA VAL A 196 -16.12 11.62 -2.06
C VAL A 196 -17.10 10.66 -1.39
N THR A 197 -18.08 11.18 -0.65
CA THR A 197 -19.11 10.36 0.02
C THR A 197 -20.40 10.29 -0.80
N ARG A 198 -20.72 11.34 -1.55
CA ARG A 198 -21.90 11.41 -2.41
C ARG A 198 -21.75 12.40 -3.55
N TYR A 199 -22.75 12.44 -4.42
CA TYR A 199 -22.88 13.45 -5.47
C TYR A 199 -24.17 14.25 -5.26
N GLU A 200 -24.05 15.58 -5.27
CA GLU A 200 -25.17 16.51 -5.26
C GLU A 200 -25.20 17.26 -6.59
N GLN A 201 -26.27 17.10 -7.37
CA GLN A 201 -26.38 17.74 -8.70
C GLN A 201 -25.16 17.46 -9.61
N ALA A 202 -24.68 16.21 -9.60
CA ALA A 202 -23.48 15.76 -10.31
C ALA A 202 -22.16 16.41 -9.87
N GLN A 203 -22.14 17.12 -8.74
CA GLN A 203 -20.91 17.59 -8.09
C GLN A 203 -20.51 16.65 -6.95
N PRO A 204 -19.24 16.25 -6.84
CA PRO A 204 -18.78 15.45 -5.72
C PRO A 204 -18.85 16.25 -4.42
N VAL A 205 -19.34 15.60 -3.37
CA VAL A 205 -19.28 16.12 -2.00
C VAL A 205 -18.17 15.38 -1.26
N TYR A 206 -17.22 16.16 -0.75
CA TYR A 206 -16.08 15.66 0.01
C TYR A 206 -16.37 15.76 1.50
N GLU A 207 -16.08 14.69 2.22
CA GLU A 207 -16.11 14.66 3.68
C GLU A 207 -14.90 13.88 4.19
N TRP A 208 -14.47 14.21 5.40
CA TRP A 208 -13.44 13.43 6.07
C TRP A 208 -13.95 12.01 6.32
N CYS A 209 -13.20 11.05 5.79
CA CYS A 209 -13.51 9.64 5.90
C CYS A 209 -12.43 8.93 6.71
N ASN A 210 -12.84 7.95 7.51
CA ASN A 210 -11.93 7.02 8.13
C ASN A 210 -12.18 5.63 7.58
N TYR A 211 -11.22 5.12 6.80
CA TYR A 211 -11.20 3.73 6.36
C TYR A 211 -10.53 2.88 7.42
N ARG A 212 -11.11 1.74 7.75
CA ARG A 212 -10.56 0.77 8.71
C ARG A 212 -10.53 -0.61 8.10
N LEU A 213 -9.42 -1.30 8.29
CA LEU A 213 -9.25 -2.67 7.86
C LEU A 213 -8.74 -3.50 9.03
N VAL A 214 -9.18 -4.75 9.11
CA VAL A 214 -8.59 -5.79 9.96
C VAL A 214 -8.71 -7.13 9.26
N PHE A 215 -7.59 -7.79 9.02
CA PHE A 215 -7.58 -9.01 8.21
C PHE A 215 -6.44 -9.95 8.60
N ALA A 216 -6.62 -11.23 8.31
CA ALA A 216 -5.61 -12.27 8.42
C ALA A 216 -5.79 -13.27 7.26
N GLY A 217 -4.83 -13.26 6.32
CA GLY A 217 -4.97 -13.98 5.06
C GLY A 217 -6.18 -13.49 4.27
N ASN A 218 -7.06 -14.42 3.90
CA ASN A 218 -8.24 -14.13 3.08
C ASN A 218 -9.47 -13.68 3.90
N ASN A 219 -9.38 -13.72 5.22
CA ASN A 219 -10.48 -13.41 6.13
C ASN A 219 -10.26 -12.04 6.77
N GLY A 220 -11.31 -11.25 6.90
CA GLY A 220 -11.20 -9.92 7.50
C GLY A 220 -12.38 -9.02 7.20
N SER A 221 -12.28 -7.79 7.69
CA SER A 221 -13.28 -6.75 7.48
C SER A 221 -12.64 -5.47 6.95
N SER A 222 -13.38 -4.80 6.06
CA SER A 222 -13.08 -3.48 5.52
C SER A 222 -14.28 -2.56 5.77
N ALA A 223 -14.02 -1.35 6.22
CA ALA A 223 -15.06 -0.41 6.59
C ALA A 223 -14.69 1.04 6.25
N ARG A 224 -15.70 1.86 6.01
CA ARG A 224 -15.61 3.31 5.82
C ARG A 224 -16.59 4.01 6.75
N PHE A 225 -16.05 4.92 7.54
CA PHE A 225 -16.79 5.89 8.32
C PHE A 225 -16.78 7.20 7.54
N GLU A 226 -17.96 7.74 7.27
CA GLU A 226 -18.15 8.96 6.46
C GLU A 226 -18.51 10.14 7.38
N GLY A 227 -18.09 11.36 7.03
CA GLY A 227 -18.44 12.56 7.80
C GLY A 227 -17.82 12.61 9.19
N VAL A 228 -16.60 12.10 9.35
CA VAL A 228 -15.91 12.07 10.65
C VAL A 228 -15.39 13.47 10.98
N GLU A 229 -15.79 14.01 12.13
CA GLU A 229 -15.48 15.41 12.50
C GLU A 229 -14.05 15.65 13.00
N SER A 230 -13.33 14.58 13.36
CA SER A 230 -12.00 14.66 13.96
C SER A 230 -11.12 13.48 13.57
N GLU A 231 -9.81 13.68 13.69
CA GLU A 231 -8.84 12.60 13.57
C GLU A 231 -9.23 11.41 14.48
N PRO A 232 -9.20 10.16 13.98
CA PRO A 232 -9.49 8.97 14.77
C PRO A 232 -8.42 8.72 15.83
N ALA A 233 -8.77 7.94 16.86
CA ALA A 233 -7.78 7.48 17.83
C ALA A 233 -6.68 6.65 17.15
N SER A 234 -5.43 6.92 17.53
CA SER A 234 -4.26 6.23 16.98
C SER A 234 -4.23 4.75 17.40
N ILE A 235 -3.89 3.88 16.45
CA ILE A 235 -3.57 2.45 16.65
C ILE A 235 -2.06 2.19 16.67
N PHE A 236 -1.23 3.24 16.57
CA PHE A 236 0.22 3.10 16.65
C PHE A 236 0.63 2.49 18.00
N LYS A 237 1.38 1.37 17.95
CA LYS A 237 1.73 0.51 19.11
C LYS A 237 0.55 -0.05 19.91
N ASN A 238 -0.68 0.19 19.46
CA ASN A 238 -1.92 -0.10 20.19
C ASN A 238 -2.91 -0.78 19.24
N PRO A 239 -2.69 -2.07 18.89
CA PRO A 239 -3.57 -2.77 17.98
C PRO A 239 -5.02 -2.77 18.49
N PRO A 240 -6.01 -2.52 17.62
CA PRO A 240 -7.41 -2.50 18.01
C PRO A 240 -7.93 -3.93 18.25
N ASP A 241 -9.05 -4.04 18.96
CA ASP A 241 -9.81 -5.28 19.06
C ASP A 241 -10.48 -5.61 17.70
N PRO A 242 -10.11 -6.71 17.03
CA PRO A 242 -10.64 -7.07 15.72
C PRO A 242 -12.16 -7.17 15.66
N ASP A 243 -12.79 -7.64 16.74
CA ASP A 243 -14.23 -7.93 16.78
C ASP A 243 -15.07 -6.65 16.80
N THR A 244 -14.51 -5.57 17.35
CA THR A 244 -15.22 -4.30 17.51
C THR A 244 -14.69 -3.19 16.60
N TRP A 245 -13.55 -3.40 15.93
CA TRP A 245 -12.82 -2.34 15.22
C TRP A 245 -13.63 -1.56 14.18
N ILE A 246 -14.50 -2.25 13.45
CA ILE A 246 -15.33 -1.66 12.39
C ILE A 246 -16.75 -1.29 12.86
N SER A 247 -17.05 -1.40 14.15
CA SER A 247 -18.39 -1.14 14.70
C SER A 247 -18.81 0.31 14.44
N GLY A 248 -20.04 0.49 13.94
CA GLY A 248 -20.61 1.81 13.65
C GLY A 248 -20.20 2.40 12.31
N ALA A 249 -19.52 1.65 11.44
CA ALA A 249 -19.18 2.10 10.10
C ALA A 249 -20.41 2.40 9.24
N THR A 250 -20.31 3.42 8.38
CA THR A 250 -21.34 3.78 7.40
C THR A 250 -21.46 2.70 6.32
N GLN A 251 -20.30 2.25 5.83
CA GLN A 251 -20.16 1.17 4.85
C GLN A 251 -19.21 0.12 5.45
N TRP A 252 -19.52 -1.15 5.32
CA TRP A 252 -18.63 -2.22 5.75
C TRP A 252 -18.91 -3.52 5.03
N LEU A 253 -17.87 -4.36 4.95
CA LEU A 253 -18.00 -5.76 4.59
C LEU A 253 -17.05 -6.58 5.45
N THR A 254 -17.45 -7.81 5.73
CA THR A 254 -16.63 -8.86 6.32
C THR A 254 -16.65 -10.05 5.37
N VAL A 255 -15.47 -10.58 5.05
CA VAL A 255 -15.30 -11.84 4.34
C VAL A 255 -14.78 -12.89 5.31
N LYS A 256 -15.47 -14.03 5.35
CA LYS A 256 -15.08 -15.18 6.16
C LYS A 256 -15.34 -16.46 5.38
N ASP A 257 -14.28 -17.20 5.12
CA ASP A 257 -14.30 -18.47 4.40
C ASP A 257 -15.02 -18.34 3.03
N GLY A 258 -14.75 -17.23 2.35
CA GLY A 258 -15.34 -16.86 1.05
C GLY A 258 -16.78 -16.33 1.11
N SER A 259 -17.41 -16.29 2.28
CA SER A 259 -18.76 -15.73 2.46
C SER A 259 -18.70 -14.28 2.89
N PHE A 260 -19.60 -13.45 2.36
CA PHE A 260 -19.70 -12.04 2.70
C PHE A 260 -20.85 -11.77 3.67
N THR A 261 -20.62 -10.81 4.56
CA THR A 261 -21.66 -10.13 5.34
C THR A 261 -21.34 -8.65 5.35
N GLY A 262 -22.33 -7.76 5.37
CA GLY A 262 -22.02 -6.34 5.32
C GLY A 262 -23.19 -5.42 5.11
N LYS A 263 -22.83 -4.15 4.95
CA LYS A 263 -23.72 -3.09 4.50
C LYS A 263 -22.96 -2.19 3.54
N LEU A 264 -23.36 -2.21 2.27
CA LEU A 264 -22.79 -1.37 1.22
C LEU A 264 -23.90 -0.64 0.48
N SER A 265 -23.73 0.65 0.22
CA SER A 265 -24.71 1.52 -0.45
C SER A 265 -26.12 1.44 0.15
N GLY A 266 -26.21 1.22 1.47
CA GLY A 266 -27.48 1.10 2.18
C GLY A 266 -28.14 -0.28 2.13
N THR A 267 -27.55 -1.25 1.43
CA THR A 267 -28.04 -2.64 1.33
C THR A 267 -27.28 -3.55 2.28
N GLU A 268 -28.00 -4.26 3.14
CA GLU A 268 -27.46 -5.31 4.02
C GLU A 268 -27.45 -6.66 3.30
N PHE A 269 -26.44 -7.49 3.58
CA PHE A 269 -26.27 -8.84 3.03
C PHE A 269 -25.54 -9.74 4.03
#